data_AF-A0A3D4TNP1-F1
#
_entry.id   AF-A0A3D4TNP1-F1
#
_cell.length_a   1.000
_cell.length_b   1.000
_cell.length_c   1.000
_cell.angle_alpha   90.00
_cell.angle_beta   90.00
_cell.angle_gamma   90.00
#
_symmetry.space_group_name_H-M   'P 1'
#
loop_
_entity.id
_entity.type
_entity.pdbx_description
1 polymer ?
#
loop_
_entity_poly.entity_id
_entity_poly.type
_entity_poly.pdbx_seq_one_letter_code
_entity_poly.pdbx_strand_id
1 'polypeptide(L)'
;LLVLVPIVAILAAIALPAYNDYTVRAKIATAVNALQPLKQQVQHFADDEGRCPGANDAGFPAPGDFTQAGLSAVNIGRFNNGHCGIEATLAVPGKSLDGDLLWLEYDRDSGRWECSGESDDKYLPPSCRG
;
A
#
# COMPACT_ATOMS: atom_id res chain seq x y z
N LEU A 1 -38.88 -16.49 -20.28
CA LEU A 1 -37.40 -16.49 -20.30
C LEU A 1 -36.79 -15.29 -21.04
N LEU A 2 -37.47 -14.67 -22.01
CA LEU A 2 -36.91 -13.59 -22.84
C LEU A 2 -36.75 -12.22 -22.15
N VAL A 3 -37.55 -11.89 -21.12
CA VAL A 3 -37.47 -10.58 -20.44
C VAL A 3 -36.42 -10.57 -19.32
N LEU A 4 -36.05 -11.73 -18.79
CA LEU A 4 -35.13 -11.83 -17.66
C LEU A 4 -33.68 -11.52 -18.07
N VAL A 5 -33.27 -11.98 -19.26
CA VAL A 5 -31.91 -11.80 -19.79
C VAL A 5 -31.49 -10.33 -19.88
N PRO A 6 -32.27 -9.40 -20.47
CA PRO A 6 -31.87 -7.99 -20.54
C PRO A 6 -31.81 -7.31 -19.17
N ILE A 7 -32.67 -7.69 -18.22
CA ILE A 7 -32.64 -7.15 -16.85
C ILE A 7 -31.35 -7.58 -16.15
N VAL A 8 -31.00 -8.87 -16.23
CA VAL A 8 -29.76 -9.41 -15.64
C VAL A 8 -28.53 -8.80 -16.31
N ALA A 9 -28.56 -8.56 -17.63
CA ALA A 9 -27.45 -7.91 -18.34
C ALA A 9 -27.18 -6.49 -17.85
N ILE A 10 -28.22 -5.68 -17.61
CA ILE A 10 -28.08 -4.31 -17.09
C ILE A 10 -27.54 -4.33 -15.65
N LEU A 11 -28.08 -5.22 -14.80
CA LEU A 11 -27.60 -5.35 -13.42
C LEU A 11 -26.12 -5.78 -13.37
N ALA A 12 -25.72 -6.75 -14.20
CA ALA A 12 -24.34 -7.21 -14.28
C ALA A 12 -23.40 -6.09 -14.75
N ALA A 13 -23.81 -5.27 -15.71
CA ALA A 13 -23.01 -4.15 -16.21
C ALA A 13 -22.68 -3.12 -15.13
N ILE A 14 -23.54 -2.95 -14.11
CA ILE A 14 -23.32 -2.03 -12.98
C ILE A 14 -22.59 -2.73 -11.84
N ALA A 15 -22.95 -3.98 -11.54
CA ALA A 15 -22.39 -4.73 -10.43
C ALA A 15 -20.92 -5.11 -10.63
N LEU A 16 -20.52 -5.45 -11.86
CA LEU A 16 -19.15 -5.90 -12.15
C LEU A 16 -18.10 -4.80 -11.94
N PRO A 17 -18.24 -3.56 -12.46
CA PRO A 17 -17.30 -2.48 -12.18
C PRO A 17 -17.18 -2.18 -10.68
N ALA A 18 -18.32 -2.09 -9.97
CA ALA A 18 -18.35 -1.82 -8.54
C ALA A 18 -17.65 -2.92 -7.72
N TYR A 19 -17.86 -4.19 -8.08
CA TYR A 19 -17.17 -5.32 -7.45
C TYR A 19 -15.66 -5.26 -7.67
N ASN A 20 -15.22 -4.95 -8.89
CA ASN A 20 -13.81 -4.80 -9.20
C ASN A 20 -13.15 -3.71 -8.34
N ASP A 21 -13.79 -2.54 -8.23
CA ASP A 21 -13.28 -1.44 -7.39
C ASP A 21 -13.18 -1.84 -5.91
N TYR A 22 -14.18 -2.58 -5.40
CA TYR A 22 -14.15 -3.10 -4.03
C TYR A 22 -12.99 -4.08 -3.82
N THR A 23 -12.77 -5.02 -4.75
CA THR A 23 -11.66 -5.99 -4.63
C THR A 23 -10.29 -5.32 -4.66
N VAL A 24 -10.14 -4.24 -5.44
CA VAL A 24 -8.92 -3.44 -5.48
C VAL A 24 -8.67 -2.76 -4.13
N ARG A 25 -9.67 -2.05 -3.60
CA ARG A 25 -9.58 -1.40 -2.28
C ARG A 25 -9.22 -2.37 -1.18
N ALA A 26 -9.83 -3.55 -1.20
CA ALA A 26 -9.57 -4.61 -0.22
C ALA A 26 -8.11 -5.08 -0.30
N LYS A 27 -7.57 -5.32 -1.50
CA LYS A 27 -6.17 -5.72 -1.71
C LYS A 27 -5.20 -4.66 -1.20
N ILE A 28 -5.42 -3.38 -1.51
CA ILE A 28 -4.56 -2.28 -1.05
C ILE A 28 -4.61 -2.18 0.48
N ALA A 29 -5.80 -2.29 1.09
CA ALA A 29 -5.92 -2.29 2.54
C ALA A 29 -5.15 -3.46 3.18
N THR A 30 -5.16 -4.65 2.58
CA THR A 30 -4.35 -5.79 3.02
C THR A 30 -2.85 -5.50 2.89
N ALA A 31 -2.42 -4.91 1.77
CA ALA A 31 -1.03 -4.54 1.55
C ALA A 31 -0.53 -3.53 2.59
N VAL A 32 -1.30 -2.46 2.86
CA VAL A 32 -0.97 -1.46 3.90
C VAL A 32 -0.93 -2.10 5.29
N ASN A 33 -1.84 -3.01 5.59
CA ASN A 33 -1.83 -3.73 6.88
C ASN A 33 -0.61 -4.64 7.04
N ALA A 34 -0.14 -5.27 5.96
CA ALA A 34 1.06 -6.10 5.98
C ALA A 34 2.33 -5.30 6.28
N LEU A 35 2.34 -3.99 6.01
CA LEU A 35 3.46 -3.09 6.32
C LEU A 35 3.46 -2.59 7.77
N GLN A 36 2.37 -2.75 8.54
CA GLN A 36 2.31 -2.29 9.94
C GLN A 36 3.46 -2.78 10.85
N PRO A 37 3.83 -4.08 10.87
CA PRO A 37 4.95 -4.53 11.68
C PRO A 37 6.28 -3.87 11.24
N LEU A 38 6.43 -3.65 9.94
CA LEU A 38 7.61 -2.98 9.39
C LEU A 38 7.69 -1.51 9.82
N LYS A 39 6.55 -0.80 9.86
CA LYS A 39 6.49 0.57 10.39
C LYS A 39 7.02 0.63 11.83
N GLN A 40 6.56 -0.27 12.69
CA GLN A 40 7.03 -0.31 14.08
C GLN A 40 8.53 -0.55 14.15
N GLN A 41 9.05 -1.48 13.35
CA GLN A 41 10.47 -1.77 13.32
C GLN A 41 11.32 -0.58 12.83
N VAL A 42 10.88 0.11 11.77
CA VAL A 42 11.53 1.32 11.25
C VAL A 42 11.54 2.42 12.30
N GLN A 43 10.42 2.62 12.98
CA GLN A 43 10.29 3.61 14.05
C GLN A 43 11.25 3.31 15.21
N HIS A 44 11.22 2.09 15.76
CA HIS A 44 12.12 1.70 16.84
C HIS A 44 13.60 1.90 16.48
N PHE A 45 13.99 1.45 15.29
CA PHE A 45 15.35 1.65 14.80
C PHE A 45 15.72 3.13 14.68
N ALA A 46 14.81 3.93 14.14
CA ALA A 46 15.06 5.34 13.89
C ALA A 46 15.16 6.16 15.18
N ASP A 47 14.41 5.77 16.21
CA ASP A 47 14.43 6.35 17.55
C ASP A 47 15.68 5.93 18.33
N ASP A 48 16.08 4.65 18.24
CA ASP A 48 17.23 4.09 18.96
C ASP A 48 18.59 4.53 18.36
N GLU A 49 18.72 4.49 17.03
CA GLU A 49 19.99 4.80 16.35
C GLU A 49 20.12 6.26 15.91
N GLY A 50 19.04 7.04 15.97
CA GLY A 50 19.04 8.43 15.50
C GLY A 50 19.28 8.59 14.00
N ARG A 51 19.11 7.53 13.20
CA ARG A 51 19.18 7.53 11.72
C ARG A 51 18.13 6.61 11.11
N CYS A 52 17.82 6.79 9.83
CA CYS A 52 16.93 5.86 9.13
C CYS A 52 17.62 4.52 8.87
N PRO A 53 16.87 3.40 8.92
CA PRO A 53 17.36 2.12 8.45
C PRO A 53 17.57 2.14 6.94
N GLY A 54 18.59 1.43 6.48
CA GLY A 54 18.87 1.16 5.08
C GLY A 54 18.88 -0.34 4.78
N ALA A 55 19.08 -0.68 3.51
CA ALA A 55 18.96 -2.06 3.02
C ALA A 55 19.93 -3.08 3.67
N ASN A 56 21.01 -2.61 4.30
CA ASN A 56 22.03 -3.47 4.93
C ASN A 56 21.84 -3.62 6.45
N ASP A 57 20.87 -2.93 7.05
CA ASP A 57 20.61 -3.03 8.48
C ASP A 57 19.94 -4.36 8.81
N ALA A 58 20.42 -5.01 9.87
CA ALA A 58 19.96 -6.34 10.24
C ALA A 58 18.52 -6.32 10.77
N GLY A 59 17.79 -7.39 10.52
CA GLY A 59 16.44 -7.60 11.06
C GLY A 59 15.31 -7.09 10.17
N PHE A 60 15.60 -6.32 9.12
CA PHE A 60 14.59 -5.91 8.16
C PHE A 60 14.32 -7.01 7.11
N PRO A 61 13.04 -7.24 6.74
CA PRO A 61 12.66 -8.21 5.72
C PRO A 61 13.23 -7.83 4.35
N ALA A 62 13.47 -8.85 3.53
CA ALA A 62 13.89 -8.64 2.15
C ALA A 62 12.72 -8.08 1.32
N PRO A 63 12.98 -7.32 0.24
CA PRO A 63 11.93 -6.73 -0.59
C PRO A 63 10.88 -7.71 -1.13
N GLY A 64 11.23 -9.00 -1.27
CA GLY A 64 10.35 -10.06 -1.77
C GLY A 64 9.46 -10.74 -0.72
N ASP A 65 9.60 -10.42 0.57
CA ASP A 65 8.84 -11.10 1.63
C ASP A 65 7.34 -10.74 1.65
N PHE A 66 6.95 -9.72 0.88
CA PHE A 66 5.59 -9.16 0.87
C PHE A 66 4.74 -9.56 -0.35
N THR A 67 5.21 -10.47 -1.21
CA THR A 67 4.47 -10.86 -2.43
C THR A 67 3.09 -11.45 -2.12
N GLN A 68 2.97 -12.19 -1.02
CA GLN A 68 1.68 -12.77 -0.58
C GLN A 68 0.69 -11.70 -0.09
N ALA A 69 1.19 -10.51 0.28
CA ALA A 69 0.38 -9.37 0.70
C ALA A 69 -0.04 -8.46 -0.47
N GLY A 70 0.32 -8.81 -1.71
CA GLY A 70 0.03 -7.98 -2.88
C GLY A 70 1.01 -6.82 -3.06
N LEU A 71 2.27 -7.00 -2.67
CA LEU A 71 3.37 -6.06 -2.90
C LEU A 71 4.47 -6.72 -3.73
N SER A 72 4.93 -6.06 -4.78
CA SER A 72 6.00 -6.58 -5.65
C SER A 72 7.39 -6.19 -5.18
N ALA A 73 7.51 -5.08 -4.45
CA ALA A 73 8.74 -4.63 -3.83
C ALA A 73 8.44 -3.82 -2.57
N VAL A 74 9.34 -3.90 -1.59
CA VAL A 74 9.33 -3.05 -0.39
C VAL A 74 10.76 -2.58 -0.13
N ASN A 75 10.96 -1.28 -0.14
CA ASN A 75 12.23 -0.63 0.11
C ASN A 75 12.11 0.24 1.36
N ILE A 76 13.18 0.29 2.15
CA ILE A 76 13.24 1.08 3.38
C ILE A 76 14.39 2.05 3.23
N GLY A 77 14.18 3.29 3.66
CA GLY A 77 15.22 4.29 3.56
C GLY A 77 14.82 5.64 4.10
N ARG A 78 15.65 6.62 3.74
CA ARG A 78 15.40 8.03 4.00
C ARG A 78 14.83 8.68 2.74
N PHE A 79 13.71 9.38 2.90
CA PHE A 79 13.09 10.17 1.85
C PHE A 79 13.77 11.53 1.66
N ASN A 80 13.44 12.21 0.55
CA ASN A 80 14.03 13.49 0.18
C ASN A 80 13.70 14.62 1.16
N ASN A 81 12.54 14.56 1.81
CA ASN A 81 12.15 15.47 2.89
C ASN A 81 12.86 15.17 4.24
N GLY A 82 13.63 14.10 4.29
CA GLY A 82 14.42 13.70 5.44
C GLY A 82 13.73 12.78 6.43
N HIS A 83 12.46 12.43 6.20
CA HIS A 83 11.74 11.42 6.96
C HIS A 83 12.29 10.02 6.66
N CYS A 84 12.20 9.14 7.66
CA CYS A 84 12.46 7.72 7.45
C CYS A 84 11.21 7.07 6.89
N GLY A 85 11.31 5.97 6.15
CA GLY A 85 10.09 5.29 5.81
C GLY A 85 10.25 4.13 4.85
N ILE A 86 9.10 3.76 4.30
CA ILE A 86 8.90 2.56 3.52
C ILE A 86 8.27 2.97 2.18
N GLU A 87 8.91 2.60 1.09
CA GLU A 87 8.35 2.66 -0.25
C GLU A 87 7.93 1.24 -0.64
N ALA A 88 6.65 1.06 -0.95
CA ALA A 88 6.10 -0.23 -1.34
C ALA A 88 5.46 -0.14 -2.72
N THR A 89 5.71 -1.12 -3.57
CA THR A 89 5.13 -1.22 -4.91
C THR A 89 3.96 -2.18 -4.90
N LEU A 90 2.79 -1.73 -5.33
CA LEU A 90 1.58 -2.54 -5.40
C LEU A 90 1.68 -3.63 -6.47
N ALA A 91 1.19 -4.83 -6.15
CA ALA A 91 1.04 -5.94 -7.08
C ALA A 91 -0.46 -6.28 -7.23
N VAL A 92 -1.09 -5.72 -8.25
CA VAL A 92 -2.51 -5.89 -8.56
C VAL A 92 -2.68 -6.25 -10.05
N PRO A 93 -2.26 -7.47 -10.45
CA PRO A 93 -2.13 -7.84 -11.85
C PRO A 93 -3.44 -7.68 -12.63
N GLY A 94 -3.33 -7.11 -13.82
CA GLY A 94 -4.47 -6.85 -14.72
C GLY A 94 -5.34 -5.67 -14.31
N LYS A 95 -4.89 -4.83 -13.37
CA LYS A 95 -5.49 -3.53 -13.03
C LYS A 95 -4.55 -2.39 -13.43
N SER A 96 -5.09 -1.19 -13.60
CA SER A 96 -4.33 0.00 -14.01
C SER A 96 -3.34 0.51 -12.97
N LEU A 97 -3.51 0.07 -11.72
CA LEU A 97 -2.72 0.45 -10.54
C LEU A 97 -1.65 -0.58 -10.15
N ASP A 98 -1.44 -1.58 -11.01
CA ASP A 98 -0.35 -2.53 -10.85
C ASP A 98 0.99 -1.82 -11.05
N GLY A 99 1.88 -1.88 -10.05
CA GLY A 99 3.13 -1.13 -10.05
C GLY A 99 3.06 0.26 -9.41
N ASP A 100 1.88 0.74 -9.01
CA ASP A 100 1.74 2.02 -8.31
C ASP A 100 2.50 1.99 -6.97
N LEU A 101 3.05 3.14 -6.59
CA LEU A 101 3.81 3.28 -5.36
C LEU A 101 2.92 3.70 -4.18
N LEU A 102 3.28 3.19 -2.99
CA LEU A 102 2.81 3.62 -1.69
C LEU A 102 4.01 4.08 -0.87
N TRP A 103 3.88 5.25 -0.26
CA TRP A 103 4.89 5.81 0.64
C TRP A 103 4.34 5.88 2.05
N LEU A 104 5.11 5.35 3.00
CA LEU A 104 4.83 5.46 4.42
C LEU A 104 6.01 6.17 5.06
N GLU A 105 5.77 7.38 5.53
CA GLU A 105 6.80 8.28 5.99
C GLU A 105 6.67 8.50 7.49
N TYR A 106 7.78 8.42 8.19
CA TYR A 106 7.91 8.60 9.62
C TYR A 106 8.68 9.88 9.89
N ASP A 107 7.95 10.87 10.42
CA ASP A 107 8.53 12.08 10.95
C ASP A 107 8.94 11.85 12.41
N ARG A 108 10.25 11.83 12.66
CA ARG A 108 10.84 11.66 13.99
C ARG A 108 10.62 12.87 14.90
N ASP A 109 10.49 14.06 14.32
CA ASP A 109 10.33 15.29 15.11
C ASP A 109 8.92 15.35 15.71
N SER A 110 7.89 14.97 14.94
CA SER A 110 6.51 14.89 15.43
C SER A 110 6.09 13.50 15.94
N GLY A 111 6.88 12.46 15.69
CA GLY A 111 6.56 11.06 16.00
C GLY A 111 5.37 10.51 15.22
N ARG A 112 5.05 11.09 14.06
CA ARG A 112 3.85 10.75 13.27
C ARG A 112 4.21 10.00 12.00
N TRP A 113 3.27 9.15 11.60
CA TRP A 113 3.30 8.48 10.31
C TRP A 113 2.34 9.15 9.33
N GLU A 114 2.86 9.44 8.15
CA GLU A 114 2.09 9.90 6.99
C GLU A 114 2.10 8.78 5.95
N CYS A 115 0.98 8.61 5.24
CA CYS A 115 0.87 7.64 4.17
C CYS A 115 0.32 8.35 2.93
N SER A 116 0.90 8.04 1.79
CA SER A 116 0.47 8.55 0.49
C SER A 116 0.65 7.46 -0.57
N GLY A 117 0.02 7.64 -1.72
CA GLY A 117 0.13 6.70 -2.82
C GLY A 117 -0.03 7.38 -4.17
N GLU A 118 0.47 6.73 -5.21
CA GLU A 118 0.34 7.18 -6.60
C GLU A 118 -1.06 6.89 -7.17
N SER A 119 -1.73 5.85 -6.66
CA SER A 119 -3.07 5.47 -7.07
C SER A 119 -4.12 6.55 -6.73
N ASP A 120 -5.19 6.61 -7.51
CA ASP A 120 -6.38 7.42 -7.21
C ASP A 120 -6.90 7.16 -5.78
N ASP A 121 -7.13 8.22 -5.01
CA ASP A 121 -7.65 8.23 -3.64
C ASP A 121 -8.86 7.32 -3.42
N LYS A 122 -9.68 7.14 -4.46
CA LYS A 122 -10.83 6.24 -4.40
C LYS A 122 -10.40 4.81 -4.11
N TYR A 123 -9.19 4.38 -4.46
CA TYR A 123 -8.68 3.03 -4.20
C TYR A 123 -7.89 2.94 -2.88
N LEU A 124 -7.37 4.06 -2.40
CA LEU A 124 -6.55 4.10 -1.19
C LEU A 124 -7.39 4.04 0.09
N PRO A 125 -6.87 3.45 1.18
CA PRO A 125 -7.44 3.57 2.51
C PRO A 125 -7.45 5.03 2.97
N PRO A 126 -8.39 5.44 3.84
CA PRO A 126 -8.48 6.82 4.34
C PRO A 126 -7.18 7.35 4.96
N SER A 127 -6.35 6.47 5.55
CA SER A 127 -5.06 6.83 6.13
C SER A 127 -3.99 7.22 5.12
N CYS A 128 -4.18 6.88 3.84
CA CYS A 128 -3.21 7.06 2.76
C CYS A 128 -3.72 8.00 1.66
N ARG A 129 -4.85 8.66 1.89
CA ARG A 129 -5.41 9.67 0.96
C ARG A 129 -4.82 11.03 1.31
N GLY A 130 -4.44 11.80 0.29
CA GLY A 130 -3.77 13.09 0.45
C GLY A 130 -3.78 13.91 -0.81
#